data_AF-A0A924DG17-F1
#
_entry.id   AF-A0A924DG17-F1
#
_cell.length_a   1.000
_cell.length_b   1.000
_cell.length_c   1.000
_cell.angle_alpha   90.00
_cell.angle_beta   90.00
_cell.angle_gamma   90.00
#
_symmetry.space_group_name_H-M   'P 1'
#
loop_
_entity.id
_entity.type
_entity.pdbx_description
1 polymer ?
#
loop_
_entity_poly.entity_id
_entity_poly.type
_entity_poly.pdbx_seq_one_letter_code
_entity_poly.pdbx_strand_id
1 'polypeptide(L)'
;MNIKKAIIFSAGLGTRFKPWTDRHPKALAIVNGKSLLQRNIEYLQQYNISEVIVNIHHFPEQIIQVINANNGWGSNIIISDESDEVLETGGGLLKAKPLLNGTDPFLSLNVDVLTDLNINDLAAYHA
;
A
#
# COMPACT_ATOMS: atom_id res chain seq x y z
N MET A 1 12.40 10.66 14.33
CA MET A 1 11.59 9.45 14.62
C MET A 1 11.95 8.39 13.57
N ASN A 2 12.12 7.10 13.94
CA ASN A 2 12.45 6.05 12.96
C ASN A 2 11.19 5.28 12.57
N ILE A 3 10.61 5.58 11.41
CA ILE A 3 9.44 4.88 10.88
C ILE A 3 9.93 3.67 10.10
N LYS A 4 9.48 2.46 10.46
CA LYS A 4 9.85 1.21 9.77
C LYS A 4 8.71 0.59 8.98
N LYS A 5 7.47 0.89 9.38
CA LYS A 5 6.25 0.31 8.83
C LYS A 5 5.43 1.33 8.06
N ALA A 6 4.79 0.86 7.00
CA ALA A 6 3.76 1.61 6.31
C ALA A 6 2.56 0.73 5.98
N ILE A 7 1.38 1.34 5.87
CA ILE A 7 0.19 0.74 5.27
C ILE A 7 -0.15 1.46 3.96
N ILE A 8 -0.29 0.70 2.89
CA ILE A 8 -0.80 1.15 1.60
C ILE A 8 -2.25 0.70 1.47
N PHE A 9 -3.15 1.68 1.39
CA PHE A 9 -4.55 1.42 1.10
C PHE A 9 -4.75 1.15 -0.41
N SER A 10 -5.07 -0.11 -0.74
CA SER A 10 -5.17 -0.60 -2.12
C SER A 10 -6.50 -1.31 -2.44
N ALA A 11 -7.38 -1.48 -1.45
CA ALA A 11 -8.67 -2.18 -1.55
C ALA A 11 -9.79 -1.43 -2.33
N GLY A 12 -9.55 -0.21 -2.83
CA GLY A 12 -10.58 0.58 -3.51
C GLY A 12 -11.00 0.05 -4.89
N LEU A 13 -12.30 0.10 -5.20
CA LEU A 13 -12.89 -0.39 -6.46
C LEU A 13 -12.46 0.39 -7.72
N GLY A 14 -11.93 1.60 -7.56
CA GLY A 14 -11.41 2.39 -8.69
C GLY A 14 -12.46 2.76 -9.75
N THR A 15 -13.74 2.90 -9.38
CA THR A 15 -14.88 3.04 -10.32
C THR A 15 -14.76 4.17 -11.34
N ARG A 16 -14.01 5.23 -11.03
CA ARG A 16 -13.73 6.35 -11.94
C ARG A 16 -12.75 6.01 -13.07
N PHE A 17 -12.05 4.89 -12.96
CA PHE A 17 -11.05 4.41 -13.92
C PHE A 17 -11.55 3.21 -14.76
N LYS A 18 -12.87 3.03 -14.79
CA LYS A 18 -13.52 2.11 -15.71
C LYS A 18 -13.33 2.56 -17.17
N PRO A 19 -13.29 1.62 -18.14
CA PRO A 19 -13.51 0.18 -17.98
C PRO A 19 -12.26 -0.61 -17.56
N TRP A 20 -11.12 0.04 -17.35
CA TRP A 20 -9.87 -0.68 -17.06
C TRP A 20 -9.95 -1.48 -15.75
N THR A 21 -10.57 -0.89 -14.73
CA THR A 21 -10.75 -1.52 -13.40
C THR A 21 -11.82 -2.61 -13.36
N ASP A 22 -12.52 -2.87 -14.46
CA ASP A 22 -13.47 -4.00 -14.52
C ASP A 22 -12.75 -5.35 -14.57
N ARG A 23 -11.44 -5.36 -14.85
CA ARG A 23 -10.62 -6.59 -14.97
C ARG A 23 -9.34 -6.56 -14.14
N HIS A 24 -9.00 -5.42 -13.55
CA HIS A 24 -7.74 -5.23 -12.84
C HIS A 24 -7.95 -4.34 -11.60
N PRO A 25 -7.23 -4.56 -10.50
CA PRO A 25 -7.26 -3.67 -9.36
C PRO A 25 -6.53 -2.37 -9.69
N LYS A 26 -7.05 -1.22 -9.25
CA LYS A 26 -6.43 0.10 -9.48
C LYS A 26 -4.97 0.13 -9.05
N ALA A 27 -4.62 -0.56 -7.97
CA ALA A 27 -3.25 -0.73 -7.46
C ALA A 27 -2.25 -1.21 -8.52
N LEU A 28 -2.69 -1.97 -9.53
CA LEU A 28 -1.85 -2.50 -10.59
C LEU A 28 -1.84 -1.63 -11.86
N ALA A 29 -2.47 -0.45 -11.85
CA ALA A 29 -2.44 0.46 -12.99
C ALA A 29 -1.01 0.90 -13.30
N ILE A 30 -0.62 0.77 -14.58
CA ILE A 30 0.75 1.08 -15.02
C ILE A 30 0.86 2.56 -15.37
N VAL A 31 1.80 3.25 -14.72
CA VAL A 31 2.20 4.62 -15.03
C VAL A 31 3.68 4.62 -15.34
N ASN A 32 4.05 5.04 -16.56
CA ASN A 32 5.44 5.10 -17.02
C ASN A 32 6.25 3.84 -16.66
N GLY A 33 5.74 2.66 -17.05
CA GLY A 33 6.41 1.37 -16.90
C GLY A 33 6.33 0.67 -15.53
N LYS A 34 5.76 1.30 -14.50
CA LYS A 34 5.63 0.71 -13.14
C LYS A 34 4.19 0.79 -12.64
N SER A 35 3.74 -0.22 -11.90
CA SER A 35 2.41 -0.17 -11.27
C SER A 35 2.37 0.88 -10.15
N LEU A 36 1.17 1.38 -9.83
CA LEU A 36 0.98 2.29 -8.70
C LEU A 36 1.48 1.68 -7.38
N LEU A 37 1.20 0.40 -7.16
CA LEU A 37 1.69 -0.33 -5.99
C LEU A 37 3.22 -0.42 -5.95
N GLN A 38 3.85 -0.80 -7.06
CA GLN A 38 5.31 -0.86 -7.16
C GLN A 38 5.93 0.51 -6.85
N ARG A 39 5.41 1.57 -7.44
CA ARG A 39 5.93 2.94 -7.24
C ARG A 39 5.91 3.35 -5.79
N ASN A 40 4.82 3.06 -5.08
CA ASN A 40 4.70 3.38 -3.67
C ASN A 40 5.64 2.54 -2.80
N ILE A 41 5.81 1.26 -3.11
CA ILE A 41 6.75 0.39 -2.37
C ILE A 41 8.19 0.86 -2.57
N GLU A 42 8.61 1.14 -3.81
CA GLU A 42 9.95 1.66 -4.09
C GLU A 42 10.17 3.07 -3.52
N TYR A 43 9.13 3.90 -3.44
CA TYR A 43 9.19 5.21 -2.78
C TYR A 43 9.46 5.04 -1.28
N LEU A 44 8.74 4.15 -0.59
CA LEU A 44 8.98 3.85 0.82
C LEU A 44 10.41 3.33 1.08
N GLN A 45 10.93 2.51 0.17
CA GLN A 45 12.29 1.98 0.28
C GLN A 45 13.37 3.06 0.28
N GLN A 46 13.17 4.16 -0.45
CA GLN A 46 14.12 5.30 -0.45
C GLN A 46 14.31 5.90 0.95
N TYR A 47 13.36 5.67 1.85
CA TYR A 47 13.37 6.13 3.24
C TYR A 47 13.61 5.00 4.25
N ASN A 48 14.09 3.83 3.79
CA ASN A 48 14.32 2.63 4.61
C ASN A 48 13.04 2.08 5.28
N ILE A 49 11.87 2.34 4.69
CA ILE A 49 10.59 1.75 5.13
C ILE A 49 10.33 0.51 4.27
N SER A 50 10.63 -0.66 4.82
CA SER A 50 10.58 -1.93 4.07
C SER A 50 9.56 -2.93 4.61
N GLU A 51 8.88 -2.65 5.72
CA GLU A 51 7.76 -3.46 6.21
C GLU A 51 6.44 -2.81 5.77
N VAL A 52 5.81 -3.36 4.73
CA VAL A 52 4.66 -2.72 4.08
C VAL A 52 3.43 -3.60 4.20
N ILE A 53 2.40 -3.08 4.85
CA ILE A 53 1.08 -3.70 4.90
C ILE A 53 0.31 -3.22 3.67
N VAL A 54 -0.27 -4.14 2.91
CA VAL A 54 -1.11 -3.83 1.75
C VAL A 54 -2.48 -4.44 1.99
N ASN A 55 -3.52 -3.61 2.08
CA ASN A 55 -4.88 -4.14 2.16
C ASN A 55 -5.44 -4.43 0.76
N ILE A 56 -6.12 -5.55 0.60
CA ILE A 56 -6.63 -6.01 -0.70
C ILE A 56 -8.09 -6.40 -0.59
N HIS A 57 -8.88 -6.15 -1.63
CA HIS A 57 -10.29 -6.57 -1.68
C HIS A 57 -10.66 -7.05 -3.08
N HIS A 58 -10.65 -6.15 -4.07
CA HIS A 58 -11.01 -6.47 -5.44
C HIS A 58 -9.81 -7.08 -6.18
N PHE A 59 -10.00 -8.25 -6.80
CA PHE A 59 -8.93 -9.04 -7.45
C PHE A 59 -7.71 -9.31 -6.55
N PRO A 60 -7.89 -9.88 -5.35
CA PRO A 60 -6.82 -10.05 -4.38
C PRO A 60 -5.68 -10.93 -4.93
N GLU A 61 -6.03 -11.97 -5.69
CA GLU A 61 -5.08 -12.89 -6.31
C GLU A 61 -4.12 -12.19 -7.28
N GLN A 62 -4.59 -11.22 -8.08
CA GLN A 62 -3.72 -10.50 -9.01
C GLN A 62 -2.64 -9.70 -8.27
N ILE A 63 -3.03 -9.05 -7.15
CA ILE A 63 -2.09 -8.28 -6.33
C ILE A 63 -1.05 -9.22 -5.70
N ILE A 64 -1.51 -10.31 -5.09
CA ILE A 64 -0.64 -11.31 -4.46
C ILE A 64 0.35 -11.91 -5.46
N GLN A 65 -0.13 -12.29 -6.66
CA GLN A 65 0.71 -12.84 -7.72
C GLN A 65 1.80 -11.86 -8.16
N VAL A 66 1.46 -10.59 -8.37
CA VAL A 66 2.44 -9.57 -8.77
C VAL A 66 3.46 -9.32 -7.67
N ILE A 67 3.04 -9.22 -6.40
CA ILE A 67 3.94 -9.05 -5.26
C ILE A 67 4.93 -10.23 -5.19
N ASN A 68 4.43 -11.47 -5.26
CA ASN A 68 5.27 -12.67 -5.17
C ASN A 68 6.24 -12.79 -6.35
N ALA A 69 5.76 -12.54 -7.58
CA ALA A 69 6.58 -12.61 -8.79
C ALA A 69 7.73 -11.59 -8.77
N ASN A 70 7.58 -10.48 -8.04
CA ASN A 70 8.60 -9.43 -7.92
C ASN A 70 9.31 -9.44 -6.56
N ASN A 71 9.12 -10.47 -5.73
CA ASN A 71 9.70 -10.57 -4.39
C ASN A 71 9.48 -9.29 -3.54
N GLY A 72 8.25 -8.75 -3.57
CA GLY A 72 7.89 -7.53 -2.86
C GLY A 72 8.69 -6.29 -3.28
N TRP A 73 9.34 -6.33 -4.45
CA TRP A 73 10.31 -5.33 -4.92
C TRP A 73 11.44 -5.06 -3.91
N GLY A 74 11.77 -6.03 -3.05
CA GLY A 74 12.79 -5.90 -1.99
C GLY A 74 12.25 -5.47 -0.63
N SER A 75 10.94 -5.23 -0.51
CA SER A 75 10.26 -5.00 0.76
C SER A 75 9.56 -6.26 1.28
N ASN A 76 9.44 -6.37 2.60
CA ASN A 76 8.61 -7.36 3.27
C ASN A 76 7.15 -6.92 3.21
N ILE A 77 6.37 -7.53 2.31
CA ILE A 77 4.97 -7.18 2.11
C ILE A 77 4.07 -8.12 2.92
N ILE A 78 3.21 -7.54 3.77
CA ILE A 78 2.21 -8.26 4.56
C ILE A 78 0.83 -7.92 4.00
N ILE A 79 0.04 -8.94 3.67
CA ILE A 79 -1.31 -8.76 3.15
C ILE A 79 -2.31 -8.61 4.30
N SER A 80 -3.13 -7.56 4.25
CA SER A 80 -4.35 -7.43 5.03
C SER A 80 -5.54 -7.75 4.12
N ASP A 81 -6.04 -8.98 4.20
CA ASP A 81 -7.04 -9.47 3.25
C ASP A 81 -8.44 -9.02 3.65
N GLU A 82 -9.06 -8.16 2.85
CA GLU A 82 -10.42 -7.65 2.97
C GLU A 82 -11.35 -8.23 1.89
N SER A 83 -11.02 -9.35 1.23
CA SER A 83 -11.80 -9.94 0.12
C SER A 83 -13.29 -10.11 0.42
N ASP A 84 -13.65 -10.41 1.67
CA ASP A 84 -15.03 -10.71 2.07
C ASP A 84 -15.89 -9.44 2.24
N GLU A 85 -15.29 -8.29 2.53
CA GLU A 85 -16.01 -7.03 2.77
C GLU A 85 -15.07 -5.82 2.59
N VAL A 86 -15.46 -4.83 1.79
CA VAL A 86 -14.73 -3.55 1.70
C VAL A 86 -14.88 -2.81 3.02
N LEU A 87 -13.78 -2.65 3.76
CA LEU A 87 -13.81 -1.99 5.07
C LEU A 87 -13.55 -0.48 5.01
N GLU A 88 -13.39 0.07 3.80
CA GLU A 88 -12.94 1.45 3.54
C GLU A 88 -11.62 1.76 4.29
N THR A 89 -11.17 3.02 4.30
CA THR A 89 -9.89 3.38 4.94
C THR A 89 -9.89 3.10 6.45
N GLY A 90 -10.96 3.49 7.15
CA GLY A 90 -11.03 3.40 8.60
C GLY A 90 -11.12 1.96 9.11
N GLY A 91 -11.98 1.14 8.51
CA GLY A 91 -12.11 -0.27 8.87
C GLY A 91 -10.89 -1.07 8.44
N GLY A 92 -10.29 -0.76 7.29
CA GLY A 92 -9.04 -1.38 6.85
C GLY A 92 -7.88 -1.11 7.82
N LEU A 93 -7.77 0.12 8.32
CA LEU A 93 -6.80 0.46 9.35
C LEU A 93 -7.05 -0.32 10.66
N LEU A 94 -8.30 -0.41 11.10
CA LEU A 94 -8.67 -1.16 12.30
C LEU A 94 -8.31 -2.65 12.17
N LYS A 95 -8.55 -3.26 11.00
CA LYS A 95 -8.19 -4.65 10.71
C LYS A 95 -6.69 -4.86 10.64
N ALA A 96 -5.95 -3.91 10.07
CA ALA A 96 -4.49 -3.95 9.98
C ALA A 96 -3.78 -3.66 11.32
N LYS A 97 -4.47 -3.15 12.34
CA LYS A 97 -3.91 -2.79 13.65
C LYS A 97 -2.97 -3.85 14.26
N PRO A 98 -3.29 -5.16 14.27
CA PRO A 98 -2.38 -6.18 14.82
C PRO A 98 -1.05 -6.30 14.06
N LEU A 99 -1.02 -5.89 12.79
CA LEU A 99 0.16 -5.96 11.90
C LEU A 99 1.09 -4.75 12.05
N LEU A 100 0.60 -3.64 12.61
CA LEU A 100 1.29 -2.35 12.71
C LEU A 100 2.14 -2.19 13.99
N ASN A 101 2.30 -3.25 14.81
CA ASN A 101 3.11 -3.25 16.04
C ASN A 101 2.77 -2.15 17.07
N GLY A 102 1.48 -1.94 17.34
CA GLY A 102 1.04 -1.22 18.55
C GLY A 102 1.39 0.27 18.57
N THR A 103 2.36 0.66 19.40
CA THR A 103 2.71 2.07 19.72
C THR A 103 3.75 2.68 18.79
N ASP A 104 4.39 1.88 17.94
CA ASP A 104 5.38 2.40 17.01
C ASP A 104 4.71 3.26 15.93
N PRO A 105 5.34 4.38 15.53
CA PRO A 105 4.84 5.20 14.44
C PRO A 105 4.90 4.43 13.12
N PHE A 106 3.88 4.62 12.30
CA PHE A 106 3.80 4.07 10.95
C PHE A 106 3.33 5.15 9.97
N LEU A 107 3.65 4.95 8.69
CA LEU A 107 3.13 5.80 7.62
C LEU A 107 1.86 5.18 7.03
N SER A 108 0.88 6.01 6.67
CA SER A 108 -0.27 5.58 5.88
C SER A 108 -0.34 6.34 4.57
N LEU A 109 -0.71 5.66 3.50
CA LEU A 109 -0.82 6.24 2.17
C LEU A 109 -1.85 5.50 1.32
N ASN A 110 -2.49 6.23 0.40
CA ASN A 110 -3.34 5.62 -0.62
C ASN A 110 -2.50 5.23 -1.83
N VAL A 111 -2.78 4.06 -2.41
CA VAL A 111 -1.99 3.54 -3.55
C VAL A 111 -2.03 4.46 -4.78
N ASP A 112 -3.06 5.28 -4.92
CA ASP A 112 -3.27 6.18 -6.06
C ASP A 112 -2.74 7.59 -5.84
N VAL A 113 -2.08 7.84 -4.71
CA VAL A 113 -1.32 9.07 -4.47
C VAL A 113 0.13 8.84 -4.93
N LEU A 114 0.59 9.68 -5.84
CA LEU A 114 2.01 9.76 -6.22
C LEU A 114 2.55 11.08 -5.69
N THR A 115 3.70 11.02 -5.03
CA THR A 115 4.29 12.19 -4.37
C THR A 115 5.81 12.09 -4.35
N ASP A 116 6.46 13.23 -4.24
CA ASP A 116 7.89 13.45 -4.00
C ASP A 116 8.16 14.04 -2.60
N LEU A 117 7.17 14.01 -1.71
CA LEU A 117 7.28 14.50 -0.33
C LEU A 117 8.47 13.84 0.38
N ASN A 118 9.26 14.63 1.11
CA ASN A 118 10.30 14.07 1.95
C ASN A 118 9.71 13.47 3.24
N ILE A 119 9.67 12.13 3.34
CA ILE A 119 9.15 11.42 4.51
C ILE A 119 9.98 11.71 5.77
N ASN A 120 11.29 11.95 5.65
CA ASN A 120 12.11 12.27 6.83
C ASN A 120 11.71 13.62 7.43
N ASP A 121 11.44 14.62 6.60
CA ASP A 121 10.99 15.94 7.05
C ASP A 121 9.59 15.85 7.67
N LEU A 122 8.69 15.08 7.06
CA LEU A 122 7.36 14.79 7.61
C LEU A 122 7.46 14.12 8.98
N ALA A 123 8.31 13.10 9.11
CA ALA A 123 8.51 12.36 10.35
C ALA A 123 9.19 13.22 11.43
N ALA A 124 10.07 14.14 11.06
CA ALA A 124 10.70 15.08 11.99
C ALA A 124 9.71 16.10 12.54
N TYR A 125 8.78 16.59 11.71
CA TYR A 125 7.74 17.53 12.15
C TYR A 125 6.77 16.93 13.17
N HIS A 126 6.51 15.62 13.10
CA HIS A 126 5.58 14.90 13.98
C HIS A 126 6.27 14.17 15.14
N ALA A 127 7.57 14.37 15.33
CA ALA A 127 8.35 13.80 16.44
C ALA A 127 8.19 14.62 17.72
#